data_AF-A0A3M9NPF3-F1
#
_entry.id   AF-A0A3M9NPF3-F1
#
_cell.length_a   1.000
_cell.length_b   1.000
_cell.length_c   1.000
_cell.angle_alpha   90.00
_cell.angle_beta   90.00
_cell.angle_gamma   90.00
#
_symmetry.space_group_name_H-M   'P 1'
#
loop_
_entity.id
_entity.type
_entity.pdbx_description
1 polymer ?
#
loop_
_entity_poly.entity_id
_entity_poly.type
_entity_poly.pdbx_seq_one_letter_code
_entity_poly.pdbx_strand_id
1 'polypeptide(L)'
;MNSSRKGQLIVIALLLLCILPVFFACESASFDSDKRQIMAKDEIRSKLYKIRAYDVTAFSEDTVESAANNDFKKLIRYRLSVQFIDSNNAPQKKTGDVFFTPDGKSIIRSTISDR
;
A
#
# COMPACT_ATOMS: atom_id res chain seq x y z
N MET A 1 50.19 -23.30 -5.58
CA MET A 1 48.91 -22.89 -4.93
C MET A 1 48.03 -22.23 -6.00
N ASN A 2 46.94 -22.92 -6.37
CA ASN A 2 46.33 -22.92 -7.70
C ASN A 2 45.68 -21.61 -8.15
N SER A 3 46.19 -21.04 -9.25
CA SER A 3 45.57 -19.93 -10.01
C SER A 3 44.10 -20.25 -10.42
N SER A 4 43.81 -21.53 -10.69
CA SER A 4 42.46 -22.02 -11.02
C SER A 4 41.41 -21.82 -9.91
N ARG A 5 41.81 -21.89 -8.62
CA ARG A 5 40.87 -21.68 -7.49
C ARG A 5 40.50 -20.20 -7.30
N LYS A 6 41.42 -19.28 -7.67
CA LYS A 6 41.18 -17.83 -7.60
C LYS A 6 40.16 -17.39 -8.66
N GLY A 7 40.25 -17.94 -9.87
CA GLY A 7 39.28 -17.69 -10.94
C GLY A 7 37.86 -18.16 -10.57
N GLN A 8 37.73 -19.35 -9.97
CA GLN A 8 36.43 -19.87 -9.52
C GLN A 8 35.80 -19.01 -8.41
N LEU A 9 36.58 -18.53 -7.45
CA LEU A 9 36.08 -17.63 -6.39
C LEU A 9 35.60 -16.29 -6.94
N ILE A 10 36.30 -15.74 -7.93
CA ILE A 10 35.91 -14.47 -8.58
C ILE A 10 34.59 -14.65 -9.36
N VAL A 11 34.42 -15.76 -10.08
CA VAL A 11 33.19 -16.05 -10.82
C VAL A 11 32.00 -16.27 -9.87
N ILE A 12 32.20 -16.98 -8.76
CA ILE A 12 31.16 -17.19 -7.73
C ILE A 12 30.78 -15.85 -7.07
N ALA A 13 31.76 -15.00 -6.73
CA ALA A 13 31.51 -13.68 -6.15
C ALA A 13 30.74 -12.75 -7.11
N LEU A 14 31.10 -12.75 -8.40
CA LEU A 14 30.37 -12.01 -9.44
C LEU A 14 28.94 -12.53 -9.62
N LEU A 15 28.74 -13.85 -9.60
CA LEU A 15 27.41 -14.45 -9.69
C LEU A 15 26.53 -14.06 -8.50
N LEU A 16 27.09 -14.10 -7.28
CA LEU A 16 26.39 -13.68 -6.05
C LEU A 16 26.03 -12.19 -6.07
N LEU A 17 26.91 -11.34 -6.58
CA LEU A 17 26.67 -9.90 -6.71
C LEU A 17 25.50 -9.60 -7.65
N CYS A 18 25.33 -10.38 -8.72
CA CYS A 18 24.22 -10.23 -9.66
C CYS A 18 22.87 -10.72 -9.11
N ILE A 19 22.86 -11.64 -8.14
CA ILE A 19 21.63 -12.21 -7.58
C ILE A 19 21.07 -11.36 -6.44
N LEU A 20 21.93 -10.70 -5.65
CA LEU A 20 21.52 -9.80 -4.55
C LEU A 20 20.46 -8.74 -4.93
N PRO A 21 20.57 -7.98 -6.04
CA PRO A 21 19.58 -6.95 -6.37
C PRO A 21 18.19 -7.51 -6.69
N VAL A 22 18.08 -8.77 -7.09
CA VAL A 22 16.79 -9.40 -7.40
C VAL A 22 15.97 -9.64 -6.13
N PHE A 23 16.62 -9.95 -5.01
CA PHE A 23 15.94 -10.14 -3.73
C PHE A 23 15.37 -8.83 -3.16
N PHE A 24 16.09 -7.70 -3.33
CA PHE A 24 15.61 -6.40 -2.83
C PHE A 24 14.40 -5.86 -3.61
N ALA A 25 14.29 -6.15 -4.91
CA ALA A 25 13.20 -5.64 -5.73
C ALA A 25 11.83 -6.25 -5.35
N CYS A 26 11.78 -7.54 -5.00
CA CYS A 26 10.52 -8.24 -4.72
C CYS A 26 9.93 -7.85 -3.35
N GLU A 27 10.77 -7.69 -2.33
CA GLU A 27 10.34 -7.31 -0.97
C GLU A 27 9.83 -5.86 -0.91
N SER A 28 10.44 -4.97 -1.70
CA SER A 28 10.09 -3.54 -1.71
C SER A 28 8.62 -3.27 -2.09
N ALA A 29 8.06 -4.02 -3.04
CA ALA A 29 6.69 -3.83 -3.49
C ALA A 29 5.65 -4.23 -2.42
N SER A 30 5.91 -5.29 -1.66
CA SER A 30 5.04 -5.73 -0.56
C SER A 30 5.05 -4.70 0.57
N PHE A 31 6.24 -4.23 0.95
CA PHE A 31 6.40 -3.23 2.01
C PHE A 31 5.65 -1.93 1.69
N ASP A 32 5.73 -1.46 0.44
CA ASP A 32 5.05 -0.24 0.02
C ASP A 32 3.51 -0.38 0.04
N SER A 33 2.98 -1.56 -0.33
CA SER A 33 1.53 -1.83 -0.22
C SER A 33 1.05 -1.85 1.24
N ASP A 34 1.80 -2.52 2.13
CA ASP A 34 1.48 -2.59 3.56
C ASP A 34 1.52 -1.21 4.22
N LYS A 35 2.48 -0.37 3.82
CA LYS A 35 2.55 1.02 4.28
C LYS A 35 1.32 1.82 3.85
N ARG A 36 0.89 1.69 2.59
CA ARG A 36 -0.31 2.39 2.09
C ARG A 36 -1.59 1.88 2.74
N GLN A 37 -1.68 0.60 3.05
CA GLN A 37 -2.75 0.01 3.86
C GLN A 37 -2.91 0.72 5.21
N ILE A 38 -1.80 0.89 5.94
CA ILE A 38 -1.79 1.58 7.23
C ILE A 38 -2.21 3.05 7.05
N MET A 39 -1.62 3.75 6.08
CA MET A 39 -1.97 5.15 5.79
C MET A 39 -3.45 5.32 5.45
N ALA A 40 -4.02 4.44 4.63
CA ALA A 40 -5.43 4.50 4.25
C ALA A 40 -6.35 4.24 5.45
N LYS A 41 -5.99 3.29 6.32
CA LYS A 41 -6.72 3.01 7.55
C LYS A 41 -6.72 4.22 8.49
N ASP A 42 -5.56 4.83 8.70
CA ASP A 42 -5.42 5.98 9.60
C ASP A 42 -6.17 7.21 9.06
N GLU A 43 -6.09 7.45 7.75
CA GLU A 43 -6.83 8.50 7.06
C GLU A 43 -8.34 8.36 7.26
N ILE A 44 -8.91 7.17 7.00
CA ILE A 44 -10.35 6.93 7.19
C ILE A 44 -10.74 7.04 8.66
N ARG A 45 -9.94 6.44 9.57
CA ARG A 45 -10.19 6.50 11.01
C ARG A 45 -10.22 7.94 11.52
N SER A 46 -9.31 8.79 11.05
CA SER A 46 -9.24 10.20 11.46
C SER A 46 -10.47 11.02 11.05
N LYS A 47 -11.13 10.64 9.95
CA LYS A 47 -12.34 11.29 9.43
C LYS A 47 -13.62 10.81 10.10
N LEU A 48 -13.58 9.70 10.83
CA LEU A 48 -14.70 9.21 11.62
C LEU A 48 -14.70 9.90 12.99
N TYR A 49 -15.77 10.62 13.28
CA TYR A 49 -15.89 11.37 14.52
C TYR A 49 -16.45 10.50 15.66
N LYS A 50 -15.88 10.65 16.87
CA LYS A 50 -16.37 10.02 18.11
C LYS A 50 -16.58 8.51 18.04
N ILE A 51 -15.60 7.79 17.48
CA ILE A 51 -15.61 6.32 17.43
C ILE A 51 -15.06 5.72 18.73
N ARG A 52 -15.72 4.67 19.24
CA ARG A 52 -15.28 3.92 20.44
C ARG A 52 -14.56 2.63 20.08
N ALA A 53 -15.06 1.93 19.06
CA ALA A 53 -14.46 0.73 18.50
C ALA A 53 -14.38 0.91 16.99
N TYR A 54 -13.33 0.40 16.36
CA TYR A 54 -13.10 0.53 14.93
C TYR A 54 -12.41 -0.73 14.41
N ASP A 55 -12.96 -1.30 13.36
CA ASP A 55 -12.44 -2.47 12.68
C ASP A 55 -12.55 -2.33 11.16
N VAL A 56 -11.59 -2.92 10.45
CA VAL A 56 -11.57 -2.97 8.99
C VAL A 56 -11.90 -4.40 8.58
N THR A 57 -13.08 -4.60 7.99
CA THR A 57 -13.58 -5.94 7.68
C THR A 57 -13.29 -6.39 6.25
N ALA A 58 -12.95 -5.46 5.36
CA ALA A 58 -12.48 -5.79 4.02
C ALA A 58 -11.60 -4.68 3.48
N PHE A 59 -10.70 -5.06 2.57
CA PHE A 59 -9.73 -4.20 1.96
C PHE A 59 -9.50 -4.59 0.50
N SER A 60 -9.43 -3.61 -0.39
CA SER A 60 -9.04 -3.83 -1.79
C SER A 60 -8.22 -2.67 -2.35
N GLU A 61 -7.27 -3.01 -3.21
CA GLU A 61 -6.43 -2.08 -3.96
C GLU A 61 -6.83 -2.14 -5.45
N ASP A 62 -7.14 -0.99 -6.04
CA ASP A 62 -7.45 -0.85 -7.46
C ASP A 62 -6.62 0.29 -8.06
N THR A 63 -6.45 0.30 -9.38
CA THR A 63 -5.95 1.49 -10.09
C THR A 63 -7.09 2.18 -10.83
N VAL A 64 -7.16 3.50 -10.75
CA VAL A 64 -8.24 4.29 -11.35
C VAL A 64 -7.63 5.34 -12.27
N GLU A 65 -8.20 5.50 -13.46
CA GLU A 65 -7.79 6.53 -14.41
C GLU A 65 -8.24 7.91 -13.92
N SER A 66 -7.31 8.88 -13.91
CA SER A 66 -7.64 10.27 -13.60
C SER A 66 -8.33 10.89 -14.81
N ALA A 67 -9.56 11.37 -14.64
CA ALA A 67 -10.31 12.05 -15.70
C ALA A 67 -9.75 13.44 -16.07
N ALA A 68 -8.81 13.97 -15.28
CA ALA A 68 -8.20 15.27 -15.51
C ALA A 68 -6.85 15.14 -16.23
N ASN A 69 -6.89 15.40 -17.54
CA ASN A 69 -5.78 15.65 -18.46
C ASN A 69 -4.91 14.44 -18.87
N ASN A 70 -4.69 14.37 -20.19
CA ASN A 70 -4.04 13.38 -21.05
C ASN A 70 -2.63 12.84 -20.67
N ASP A 71 -2.17 12.99 -19.43
CA ASP A 71 -0.89 12.42 -18.96
C ASP A 71 -1.14 11.21 -18.04
N PHE A 72 -1.49 10.08 -18.68
CA PHE A 72 -1.40 8.63 -18.36
C PHE A 72 -0.98 8.08 -16.97
N LYS A 73 -1.04 8.83 -15.86
CA LYS A 73 -0.68 8.30 -14.55
C LYS A 73 -1.93 7.83 -13.81
N LYS A 74 -2.09 6.51 -13.74
CA LYS A 74 -3.15 5.85 -12.97
C LYS A 74 -2.96 6.13 -11.48
N LEU A 75 -4.03 6.54 -10.81
CA LEU A 75 -4.04 6.70 -9.37
C LEU A 75 -4.23 5.34 -8.71
N ILE A 76 -3.64 5.16 -7.52
CA ILE A 76 -3.88 3.97 -6.71
C ILE A 76 -5.05 4.29 -5.77
N ARG A 77 -6.11 3.49 -5.83
CA ARG A 77 -7.27 3.59 -4.94
C ARG A 77 -7.27 2.43 -3.98
N TYR A 78 -7.36 2.73 -2.69
CA TYR A 78 -7.66 1.76 -1.67
C TYR A 78 -9.09 1.93 -1.18
N ARG A 79 -9.82 0.82 -1.12
CA ARG A 79 -11.17 0.75 -0.62
C ARG A 79 -11.21 -0.08 0.64
N LEU A 80 -11.74 0.50 1.71
CA LEU A 80 -11.85 -0.09 3.03
C LEU A 80 -13.33 -0.24 3.39
N SER A 81 -13.74 -1.44 3.78
CA SER A 81 -15.01 -1.63 4.48
C SER A 81 -14.74 -1.57 5.97
N VAL A 82 -15.37 -0.62 6.65
CA VAL A 82 -15.11 -0.35 8.07
C VAL A 82 -16.39 -0.56 8.88
N GLN A 83 -16.22 -1.11 10.07
CA GLN A 83 -17.27 -1.23 11.08
C GLN A 83 -16.81 -0.54 12.35
N PHE A 84 -17.68 0.27 12.95
CA PHE A 84 -17.34 1.00 14.17
C PHE A 84 -18.55 1.21 15.06
N ILE A 85 -18.31 1.52 16.33
CA ILE A 85 -19.34 1.93 17.28
C ILE A 85 -19.22 3.43 17.49
N ASP A 86 -20.32 4.15 17.24
CA ASP A 86 -20.37 5.59 17.43
C ASP A 86 -20.57 5.99 18.91
N SER A 87 -20.63 7.30 19.19
CA SER A 87 -20.83 7.81 20.55
C SER A 87 -22.17 7.42 21.18
N ASN A 88 -23.16 7.05 20.36
CA ASN A 88 -24.49 6.64 20.80
C ASN A 88 -24.58 5.12 21.02
N ASN A 89 -23.45 4.41 20.95
CA ASN A 89 -23.35 2.95 20.97
C ASN A 89 -24.06 2.27 19.80
N ALA A 90 -24.28 2.96 18.67
CA ALA A 90 -24.86 2.34 17.49
C ALA A 90 -23.74 1.75 16.60
N PRO A 91 -23.89 0.50 16.14
CA PRO A 91 -22.97 -0.08 15.17
C PRO A 91 -23.19 0.58 13.80
N GLN A 92 -22.11 1.05 13.21
CA GLN A 92 -22.07 1.70 11.91
C GLN A 92 -21.22 0.86 10.96
N LYS A 93 -21.65 0.79 9.70
CA LYS A 93 -20.86 0.23 8.60
C LYS A 93 -20.71 1.30 7.53
N LYS A 94 -19.48 1.53 7.08
CA LYS A 94 -19.17 2.52 6.05
C LYS A 94 -18.14 1.95 5.08
N THR A 95 -18.05 2.56 3.90
CA THR A 95 -16.96 2.31 2.96
C THR A 95 -16.10 3.57 2.88
N GLY A 96 -14.79 3.42 3.02
CA GLY A 96 -13.81 4.47 2.83
C GLY A 96 -13.03 4.24 1.54
N ASP A 97 -12.99 5.24 0.65
CA ASP A 97 -12.13 5.23 -0.53
C ASP A 97 -10.98 6.23 -0.31
N VAL A 98 -9.74 5.80 -0.46
CA VAL A 98 -8.52 6.62 -0.34
C VAL A 98 -7.74 6.54 -1.65
N PHE A 99 -7.47 7.71 -2.24
CA PHE A 99 -6.75 7.86 -3.51
C PHE A 99 -5.36 8.37 -3.23
N PHE A 100 -4.37 7.64 -3.71
CA PHE A 100 -2.96 7.99 -3.63
C PHE A 100 -2.46 8.56 -4.96
N THR A 101 -1.37 9.30 -4.87
CA THR A 101 -0.54 9.67 -6.01
C THR A 101 -0.12 8.41 -6.80
N PRO A 102 0.20 8.54 -8.10
CA PRO A 102 0.64 7.41 -8.92
C PRO A 102 1.87 6.68 -8.40
N ASP A 103 2.73 7.36 -7.63
CA ASP A 103 3.89 6.76 -6.95
C ASP A 103 3.53 6.12 -5.60
N GLY A 104 2.28 6.22 -5.16
CA GLY A 104 1.77 5.64 -3.92
C GLY A 104 2.24 6.32 -2.63
N LYS A 105 2.99 7.43 -2.72
CA LYS A 105 3.66 8.02 -1.54
C LYS A 105 2.80 9.00 -0.76
N SER A 106 1.72 9.53 -1.36
CA SER A 106 0.90 10.57 -0.74
C SER A 106 -0.57 10.39 -1.06
N ILE A 107 -1.44 10.80 -0.14
CA ILE A 107 -2.89 10.78 -0.31
C ILE A 107 -3.32 12.08 -1.01
N ILE A 108 -4.06 11.95 -2.11
CA ILE A 108 -4.64 13.08 -2.85
C ILE A 108 -6.04 13.40 -2.31
N ARG A 109 -6.83 12.35 -2.04
CA ARG A 109 -8.23 12.47 -1.65
C ARG A 109 -8.64 11.25 -0.86
N SER A 110 -9.57 11.43 0.07
CA SER A 110 -10.31 10.31 0.68
C SER A 110 -11.77 10.68 0.90
N THR A 111 -12.67 9.70 0.75
CA THR A 111 -14.13 9.85 0.86
C THR A 111 -14.70 8.72 1.73
N ILE A 112 -15.73 9.00 2.52
CA ILE A 112 -16.48 8.00 3.29
C ILE A 112 -17.91 8.01 2.78
N SER A 113 -18.47 6.83 2.54
CA SER A 113 -19.85 6.67 2.09
C SER A 113 -20.59 5.63 2.92
N ASP A 114 -21.89 5.85 3.03
CA ASP A 114 -22.82 4.88 3.60
C ASP A 114 -23.06 3.80 2.55
N ARG A 115 -23.03 2.53 2.97
CA ARG A 115 -23.28 1.39 2.10
C ARG A 115 -24.37 0.52 2.69
#